data_AF-A0A436DX37-F1
#
_entry.id   AF-A0A436DX37-F1
#
_cell.length_a   1.000
_cell.length_b   1.000
_cell.length_c   1.000
_cell.angle_alpha   90.00
_cell.angle_beta   90.00
_cell.angle_gamma   90.00
#
_symmetry.space_group_name_H-M   'P 1'
#
loop_
_entity.id
_entity.type
_entity.pdbx_description
1 polymer ?
#
loop_
_entity_poly.entity_id
_entity_poly.type
_entity_poly.pdbx_seq_one_letter_code
_entity_poly.pdbx_strand_id
1 'polypeptide(L)'
;LEVVRSLNDLGIKTRHPIVVTNWTNEEGSRFAPAMMASGVFAGVLDQADVYGHVDKQGKKFGEELERIGWKGSEKVGDRKIHAFFELHIEQGPILEDEDIDIGVVTHGQGLKWLQVTLTGKEAHTGSTPMPKRRNAGLGMARVIELVHEIAMDYQPDAVGAVGHME
;
A
#
# COMPACT_ATOMS: atom_id res chain seq x y z
N LEU A 1 4.13 3.65 -21.35
CA LEU A 1 4.39 3.10 -22.71
C LEU A 1 4.05 4.11 -23.80
N GLU A 2 2.84 4.70 -23.77
CA GLU A 2 2.38 5.61 -24.84
C GLU A 2 3.34 6.79 -25.09
N VAL A 3 3.83 7.46 -24.05
CA VAL A 3 4.83 8.54 -24.17
C VAL A 3 6.01 8.15 -25.08
N VAL A 4 6.55 6.93 -24.95
CA VAL A 4 7.68 6.46 -25.76
C VAL A 4 7.26 6.28 -27.22
N ARG A 5 6.05 5.77 -27.47
CA ARG A 5 5.51 5.61 -28.83
C ARG A 5 5.33 6.96 -29.50
N SER A 6 4.70 7.91 -28.82
CA SER A 6 4.46 9.24 -29.39
C SER A 6 5.79 9.99 -29.68
N LEU A 7 6.80 9.86 -28.82
CA LEU A 7 8.14 10.41 -29.08
C LEU A 7 8.80 9.80 -30.32
N ASN A 8 8.64 8.48 -30.52
CA ASN A 8 9.14 7.79 -31.71
C ASN A 8 8.43 8.25 -32.98
N ASP A 9 7.09 8.32 -32.95
CA ASP A 9 6.27 8.74 -34.09
C ASP A 9 6.61 10.17 -34.54
N LEU A 10 6.92 11.04 -33.57
CA LEU A 10 7.34 12.42 -33.82
C LEU A 10 8.85 12.57 -34.11
N GLY A 11 9.62 11.48 -34.06
CA GLY A 11 11.08 11.50 -34.28
C GLY A 11 11.86 12.34 -33.26
N ILE A 12 11.32 12.50 -32.04
CA ILE A 12 11.91 13.35 -31.01
C ILE A 12 13.08 12.63 -30.33
N LYS A 13 14.24 13.29 -30.30
CA LYS A 13 15.41 12.83 -29.54
C LYS A 13 15.52 13.57 -28.22
N THR A 14 15.55 12.83 -27.12
CA THR A 14 15.68 13.39 -25.78
C THR A 14 17.15 13.49 -25.37
N ARG A 15 17.46 14.45 -24.48
CA ARG A 15 18.79 14.59 -23.88
C ARG A 15 19.10 13.49 -22.85
N HIS A 16 18.07 13.01 -22.17
CA HIS A 16 18.15 11.97 -21.14
C HIS A 16 17.35 10.74 -21.59
N PRO A 17 17.78 9.52 -21.23
CA PRO A 17 17.02 8.31 -21.53
C PRO A 17 15.69 8.31 -20.76
N ILE A 18 14.64 7.77 -21.39
CA ILE A 18 13.35 7.53 -20.75
C ILE A 18 13.24 6.03 -20.43
N VAL A 19 12.86 5.72 -19.20
CA VAL A 19 12.62 4.35 -18.74
C VAL A 19 11.15 4.25 -18.33
N VAL A 20 10.49 3.19 -18.78
CA VAL A 20 9.16 2.81 -18.31
C VAL A 20 9.34 1.66 -17.33
N THR A 21 8.88 1.85 -16.09
CA THR A 21 9.08 0.89 -14.99
C THR A 21 7.74 0.30 -14.57
N ASN A 22 7.75 -0.97 -14.18
CA ASN A 22 6.65 -1.64 -13.50
C ASN A 22 7.15 -2.10 -12.12
N TRP A 23 6.60 -1.53 -11.05
CA TRP A 23 7.01 -1.85 -9.68
C TRP A 23 6.27 -3.09 -9.17
N THR A 24 7.03 -4.07 -8.71
CA THR A 24 6.44 -5.33 -8.23
C THR A 24 5.71 -5.14 -6.89
N ASN A 25 4.48 -5.65 -6.82
CA ASN A 25 3.68 -5.73 -5.59
C ASN A 25 3.51 -4.37 -4.90
N GLU A 26 3.11 -3.37 -5.67
CA GLU A 26 2.80 -2.02 -5.17
C GLU A 26 1.64 -2.07 -4.16
N GLU A 27 0.54 -2.74 -4.49
CA GLU A 27 -0.66 -2.82 -3.64
C GLU A 27 -0.44 -3.48 -2.26
N GLY A 28 0.61 -4.30 -2.10
CA GLY A 28 0.88 -5.01 -0.84
C GLY A 28 -0.17 -6.05 -0.44
N SER A 29 -1.10 -6.40 -1.34
CA SER A 29 -2.27 -7.23 -1.01
C SER A 29 -1.91 -8.69 -0.72
N ARG A 30 -1.04 -9.29 -1.56
CA ARG A 30 -0.60 -10.69 -1.38
C ARG A 30 0.57 -10.79 -0.40
N PHE A 31 1.53 -9.89 -0.54
CA PHE A 31 2.68 -9.76 0.36
C PHE A 31 2.63 -8.34 0.93
N ALA A 32 2.40 -8.19 2.22
CA ALA A 32 2.47 -6.88 2.88
C ALA A 32 3.94 -6.54 3.19
N PRO A 33 4.36 -5.26 3.26
CA PRO A 33 3.56 -4.05 3.08
C PRO A 33 3.33 -3.69 1.60
N ALA A 34 2.61 -2.59 1.35
CA ALA A 34 2.57 -1.95 0.04
C ALA A 34 3.96 -1.40 -0.37
N MET A 35 4.13 -1.12 -1.65
CA MET A 35 5.27 -0.40 -2.24
C MET A 35 6.63 -1.08 -1.98
N MET A 36 6.66 -2.42 -1.82
CA MET A 36 7.87 -3.14 -1.43
C MET A 36 9.04 -2.93 -2.40
N ALA A 37 8.81 -3.11 -3.71
CA ALA A 37 9.89 -3.05 -4.69
C ALA A 37 10.46 -1.63 -4.86
N SER A 38 9.60 -0.61 -4.87
CA SER A 38 10.03 0.80 -4.91
C SER A 38 10.70 1.22 -3.60
N GLY A 39 10.24 0.69 -2.46
CA GLY A 39 10.90 0.86 -1.15
C GLY A 39 12.32 0.31 -1.11
N VAL A 40 12.56 -0.87 -1.68
CA VAL A 40 13.93 -1.42 -1.83
C VAL A 40 14.75 -0.55 -2.79
N PHE A 41 14.17 -0.13 -3.92
CA PHE A 41 14.84 0.74 -4.87
C PHE A 41 15.28 2.08 -4.26
N ALA A 42 14.44 2.67 -3.41
CA ALA A 42 14.72 3.91 -2.71
C ALA A 42 15.65 3.72 -1.48
N GLY A 43 16.04 2.48 -1.14
CA GLY A 43 16.86 2.17 0.03
C GLY A 43 16.12 2.31 1.37
N VAL A 44 14.79 2.35 1.35
CA VAL A 44 13.94 2.43 2.56
C VAL A 44 13.73 1.04 3.17
N LEU A 45 13.71 0.00 2.34
CA LEU A 45 13.54 -1.40 2.75
C LEU A 45 14.77 -2.22 2.38
N ASP A 46 15.12 -3.21 3.22
CA ASP A 46 16.16 -4.17 2.90
C ASP A 46 15.65 -5.24 1.92
N GLN A 47 16.45 -5.52 0.90
CA GLN A 47 16.08 -6.46 -0.17
C GLN A 47 16.00 -7.91 0.33
N ALA A 48 16.89 -8.32 1.23
CA ALA A 48 16.92 -9.68 1.75
C ALA A 48 15.71 -9.92 2.66
N ASP A 49 15.35 -8.93 3.48
CA ASP A 49 14.12 -8.97 4.27
C ASP A 49 12.90 -9.09 3.36
N VAL A 50 12.75 -8.21 2.37
CA VAL A 50 11.63 -8.21 1.40
C VAL A 50 11.48 -9.57 0.68
N TYR A 51 12.58 -10.22 0.31
CA TYR A 51 12.51 -11.57 -0.29
C TYR A 51 11.96 -12.64 0.66
N GLY A 52 12.14 -12.46 1.97
CA GLY A 52 11.66 -13.36 3.02
C GLY A 52 10.18 -13.23 3.35
N HIS A 53 9.49 -12.19 2.86
CA HIS A 53 8.06 -11.98 3.14
C HIS A 53 7.21 -13.14 2.63
N VAL A 54 6.26 -13.59 3.44
CA VAL A 54 5.40 -14.75 3.16
C VAL A 54 3.97 -14.33 2.88
N ASP A 55 3.32 -14.98 1.91
CA ASP A 55 1.88 -14.85 1.70
C ASP A 55 1.08 -15.73 2.70
N LYS A 56 -0.25 -15.64 2.63
CA LYS A 56 -1.18 -16.42 3.48
C LYS A 56 -1.05 -17.94 3.31
N GLN A 57 -0.43 -18.40 2.22
CA GLN A 57 -0.19 -19.81 1.92
C GLN A 57 1.25 -20.23 2.28
N GLY A 58 2.06 -19.35 2.87
CA GLY A 58 3.42 -19.62 3.29
C GLY A 58 4.46 -19.55 2.17
N LYS A 59 4.11 -19.04 0.99
CA LYS A 59 5.08 -18.87 -0.12
C LYS A 59 5.89 -17.61 0.09
N LYS A 60 7.19 -17.64 -0.19
CA LYS A 60 8.06 -16.46 -0.07
C LYS A 60 8.05 -15.60 -1.33
N PHE A 61 8.12 -14.29 -1.15
CA PHE A 61 8.15 -13.31 -2.23
C PHE A 61 9.31 -13.57 -3.20
N GLY A 62 10.52 -13.79 -2.68
CA GLY A 62 11.70 -14.06 -3.52
C GLY A 62 11.60 -15.35 -4.33
N GLU A 63 11.00 -16.40 -3.76
CA GLU A 63 10.77 -17.68 -4.46
C GLU A 63 9.70 -17.53 -5.55
N GLU A 64 8.68 -16.71 -5.31
CA GLU A 64 7.66 -16.43 -6.31
C GLU A 64 8.20 -15.61 -7.49
N LEU A 65 9.14 -14.68 -7.24
CA LEU A 65 9.87 -13.99 -8.31
C LEU A 65 10.70 -14.96 -9.16
N GLU A 66 11.38 -15.93 -8.54
CA GLU A 66 12.10 -16.98 -9.28
C GLU A 66 11.14 -17.84 -10.09
N ARG A 67 10.03 -18.28 -9.49
CA ARG A 67 9.02 -19.13 -10.14
C ARG A 67 8.46 -18.49 -11.40
N ILE A 68 8.25 -17.17 -11.41
CA ILE A 68 7.74 -16.45 -12.59
C ILE A 68 8.85 -15.96 -13.53
N GLY A 69 10.13 -16.18 -13.21
CA GLY A 69 11.27 -15.76 -14.02
C GLY A 69 11.58 -14.26 -13.95
N TRP A 70 11.11 -13.55 -12.92
CA TRP A 70 11.30 -12.10 -12.75
C TRP A 70 12.28 -11.73 -11.63
N LYS A 71 13.03 -12.69 -11.11
CA LYS A 71 14.18 -12.39 -10.24
C LYS A 71 15.39 -11.98 -11.09
N GLY A 72 15.47 -10.68 -11.39
CA GLY A 72 16.54 -10.10 -12.19
C GLY A 72 17.92 -10.16 -11.51
N SER A 73 18.97 -10.01 -12.31
CA SER A 73 20.37 -9.97 -11.86
C SER A 73 20.90 -8.56 -11.60
N GLU A 74 20.17 -7.53 -12.04
CA GLU A 74 20.55 -6.15 -11.79
C GLU A 74 20.45 -5.82 -10.29
N LYS A 75 21.42 -5.05 -9.79
CA LYS A 75 21.36 -4.53 -8.43
C LYS A 75 20.26 -3.47 -8.33
N VAL A 76 19.29 -3.72 -7.45
CA VAL A 76 18.17 -2.81 -7.21
C VAL A 76 18.69 -1.48 -6.62
N GLY A 77 18.18 -0.35 -7.10
CA GLY A 77 18.57 1.00 -6.63
C GLY A 77 19.86 1.57 -7.21
N ASP A 78 20.60 0.82 -8.04
CA ASP A 78 21.90 1.28 -8.58
C ASP A 78 21.75 2.30 -9.74
N ARG A 79 20.54 2.40 -10.32
CA ARG A 79 20.23 3.30 -11.43
C ARG A 79 20.02 4.74 -10.93
N LYS A 80 20.90 5.66 -11.35
CA LYS A 80 20.74 7.10 -11.06
C LYS A 80 19.58 7.69 -11.85
N ILE A 81 18.60 8.26 -11.15
CA ILE A 81 17.41 8.89 -11.73
C ILE A 81 17.60 10.41 -11.77
N HIS A 82 17.37 11.01 -12.94
CA HIS A 82 17.37 12.48 -13.08
C HIS A 82 16.06 13.10 -12.59
N ALA A 83 14.93 12.49 -12.97
CA ALA A 83 13.58 12.83 -12.52
C ALA A 83 12.68 11.59 -12.61
N PHE A 84 11.66 11.52 -11.76
CA PHE A 84 10.66 10.47 -11.74
C PHE A 84 9.27 11.11 -11.86
N PHE A 85 8.42 10.55 -12.71
CA PHE A 85 7.04 10.95 -12.88
C PHE A 85 6.17 9.69 -12.87
N GLU A 86 5.08 9.76 -12.14
CA GLU A 86 4.06 8.72 -12.09
C GLU A 86 2.73 9.36 -12.49
N LEU A 87 2.09 8.79 -13.51
CA LEU A 87 0.73 9.13 -13.86
C LEU A 87 -0.18 8.10 -13.19
N HIS A 88 -1.12 8.59 -12.39
CA HIS A 88 -2.06 7.74 -11.68
C HIS A 88 -3.46 8.36 -11.75
N ILE A 89 -4.49 7.53 -11.68
CA ILE A 89 -5.85 8.01 -11.45
C ILE A 89 -5.96 8.55 -10.01
N GLU A 90 -6.91 9.46 -9.76
CA GLU A 90 -7.06 10.05 -8.42
C GLU A 90 -7.40 9.02 -7.34
N GLN A 91 -8.18 7.97 -7.70
CA GLN A 91 -8.81 7.03 -6.76
C GLN A 91 -9.77 7.68 -5.75
N GLY A 92 -10.06 8.97 -5.92
CA GLY A 92 -11.03 9.75 -5.17
C GLY A 92 -11.95 10.52 -6.12
N PRO A 93 -12.90 11.29 -5.56
CA PRO A 93 -13.92 11.98 -6.34
C PRO A 93 -13.59 13.45 -6.62
N ILE A 94 -12.51 14.04 -6.09
CA ILE A 94 -12.31 15.49 -6.06
C ILE A 94 -12.22 16.07 -7.48
N LEU A 95 -11.42 15.48 -8.37
CA LEU A 95 -11.26 15.97 -9.74
C LEU A 95 -12.55 15.81 -10.55
N GLU A 96 -13.31 14.73 -10.33
CA GLU A 96 -14.61 14.51 -10.97
C GLU A 96 -15.66 15.51 -10.47
N ASP A 97 -15.78 15.67 -9.14
CA ASP A 97 -16.75 16.57 -8.49
C ASP A 97 -16.47 18.04 -8.80
N GLU A 98 -15.20 18.42 -8.97
CA GLU A 98 -14.77 19.78 -9.28
C GLU A 98 -14.62 20.07 -10.79
N ASP A 99 -14.88 19.10 -11.67
CA ASP A 99 -14.73 19.22 -13.13
C ASP A 99 -13.30 19.66 -13.56
N ILE A 100 -12.28 19.03 -12.96
CA ILE A 100 -10.86 19.32 -13.19
C ILE A 100 -10.19 18.15 -13.92
N ASP A 101 -9.60 18.41 -15.09
CA ASP A 101 -8.95 17.36 -15.90
C ASP A 101 -7.65 16.81 -15.28
N ILE A 102 -6.84 17.66 -14.64
CA ILE A 102 -5.47 17.32 -14.21
C ILE A 102 -5.21 17.81 -12.78
N GLY A 103 -5.00 16.86 -11.86
CA GLY A 103 -4.49 17.12 -10.52
C GLY A 103 -2.97 17.29 -10.50
N VAL A 104 -2.49 18.42 -9.99
CA VAL A 104 -1.06 18.63 -9.71
C VAL A 104 -0.77 18.17 -8.28
N VAL A 105 -0.33 16.92 -8.14
CA VAL A 105 -0.04 16.31 -6.83
C VAL A 105 1.16 17.01 -6.18
N THR A 106 0.95 17.62 -5.02
CA THR A 106 2.01 18.33 -4.28
C THR A 106 2.66 17.48 -3.20
N HIS A 107 1.91 16.53 -2.63
CA HIS A 107 2.34 15.67 -1.53
C HIS A 107 1.61 14.32 -1.58
N GLY A 108 2.19 13.29 -0.97
CA GLY A 108 1.50 12.03 -0.67
C GLY A 108 1.12 11.98 0.82
N GLN A 109 0.00 11.34 1.14
CA GLN A 109 -0.42 11.19 2.53
C GLN A 109 0.52 10.24 3.29
N GLY A 110 0.89 10.63 4.51
CA GLY A 110 1.61 9.74 5.42
C GLY A 110 0.72 8.59 5.90
N LEU A 111 1.26 7.37 5.91
CA LEU A 111 0.51 6.16 6.27
C LEU A 111 1.03 5.56 7.58
N LYS A 112 0.11 5.05 8.40
CA LYS A 112 0.44 4.24 9.57
C LYS A 112 -0.53 3.07 9.69
N TRP A 113 -0.02 1.86 9.55
CA TRP A 113 -0.80 0.63 9.72
C TRP A 113 -0.59 0.06 11.12
N LEU A 114 -1.68 -0.34 11.76
CA LEU A 114 -1.68 -0.94 13.09
C LEU A 114 -2.32 -2.32 13.03
N GLN A 115 -1.69 -3.30 13.66
CA GLN A 115 -2.29 -4.59 13.95
C GLN A 115 -2.59 -4.65 15.44
N VAL A 116 -3.85 -4.94 15.79
CA VAL A 116 -4.33 -4.98 17.17
C VAL A 116 -4.97 -6.33 17.44
N THR A 117 -4.53 -7.01 18.51
CA THR A 117 -5.14 -8.26 18.99
C THR A 117 -5.92 -7.98 20.27
N LEU A 118 -7.23 -8.26 20.25
CA LEU A 118 -8.09 -8.17 21.44
C LEU A 118 -8.39 -9.55 22.01
N THR A 119 -7.83 -9.87 23.18
CA THR A 119 -8.05 -11.16 23.84
C THR A 119 -9.20 -11.07 24.86
N GLY A 120 -10.31 -11.75 24.56
CA GLY A 120 -11.46 -11.87 25.44
C GLY A 120 -11.42 -13.10 26.34
N LYS A 121 -12.61 -13.53 26.80
CA LYS A 121 -12.82 -14.84 27.43
C LYS A 121 -14.10 -15.46 26.87
N GLU A 122 -13.95 -16.60 26.19
CA GLU A 122 -15.07 -17.40 25.72
C GLU A 122 -15.95 -17.85 26.89
N ALA A 123 -17.27 -17.74 26.72
CA ALA A 123 -18.24 -18.12 27.73
C ALA A 123 -19.63 -18.33 27.10
N HIS A 124 -20.48 -19.14 27.73
CA HIS A 124 -21.82 -19.42 27.22
C HIS A 124 -22.71 -18.17 27.25
N THR A 125 -23.33 -17.83 26.11
CA THR A 125 -24.10 -16.59 25.91
C THR A 125 -25.32 -16.48 26.83
N GLY A 126 -25.96 -17.60 27.21
CA GLY A 126 -27.15 -17.58 28.06
C GLY A 126 -26.86 -17.55 29.56
N SER A 127 -25.82 -18.26 30.01
CA SER A 127 -25.61 -18.55 31.44
C SER A 127 -24.52 -17.69 32.08
N THR A 128 -23.76 -16.92 31.29
CA THR A 128 -22.71 -16.04 31.81
C THR A 128 -23.29 -14.66 32.15
N PRO A 129 -23.33 -14.25 33.43
CA PRO A 129 -23.84 -12.93 33.82
C PRO A 129 -23.02 -11.81 33.18
N MET A 130 -23.67 -10.71 32.79
CA MET A 130 -23.03 -9.58 32.09
C MET A 130 -21.77 -9.04 32.79
N PRO A 131 -21.73 -8.83 34.13
CA PRO A 131 -20.55 -8.31 34.82
C PRO A 131 -19.31 -9.23 34.76
N LYS A 132 -19.48 -10.51 34.39
CA LYS A 132 -18.38 -11.49 34.31
C LYS A 132 -17.80 -11.65 32.90
N ARG A 133 -18.38 -11.00 31.89
CA ARG A 133 -17.97 -11.17 30.49
C ARG A 133 -16.72 -10.36 30.17
N ARG A 134 -15.86 -10.91 29.31
CA ARG A 134 -14.77 -10.21 28.64
C ARG A 134 -14.97 -10.37 27.13
N ASN A 135 -15.70 -9.43 26.54
CA ASN A 135 -16.16 -9.52 25.16
C ASN A 135 -15.20 -8.80 24.21
N ALA A 136 -14.38 -9.58 23.48
CA ALA A 136 -13.47 -9.03 22.47
C ALA A 136 -14.22 -8.35 21.32
N GLY A 137 -15.37 -8.91 20.87
CA GLY A 137 -16.18 -8.32 19.81
C GLY A 137 -16.77 -6.95 20.17
N LEU A 138 -17.25 -6.77 21.41
CA LEU A 138 -17.66 -5.44 21.90
C LEU A 138 -16.47 -4.47 22.00
N GLY A 139 -15.30 -4.97 22.42
CA GLY A 139 -14.07 -4.19 22.40
C GLY A 139 -13.73 -3.72 20.99
N MET A 140 -13.84 -4.61 20.00
CA MET A 140 -13.56 -4.30 18.61
C MET A 140 -14.53 -3.27 18.04
N ALA A 141 -15.83 -3.39 18.31
CA ALA A 141 -16.82 -2.40 17.87
C ALA A 141 -16.50 -0.98 18.37
N ARG A 142 -16.03 -0.84 19.62
CA ARG A 142 -15.60 0.45 20.18
C ARG A 142 -14.31 0.98 19.57
N VAL A 143 -13.38 0.10 19.21
CA VAL A 143 -12.17 0.50 18.49
C VAL A 143 -12.52 1.04 17.10
N ILE A 144 -13.45 0.40 16.39
CA ILE A 144 -13.91 0.86 15.08
C ILE A 144 -14.54 2.25 15.17
N GLU A 145 -15.44 2.45 16.15
CA GLU A 145 -16.07 3.75 16.41
C GLU A 145 -15.02 4.82 16.69
N LEU A 146 -14.07 4.54 17.59
CA LEU A 146 -13.00 5.49 17.93
C LEU A 146 -12.09 5.83 16.75
N VAL A 147 -11.77 4.86 15.88
CA VAL A 147 -10.99 5.12 14.66
C VAL A 147 -11.73 6.10 13.75
N HIS A 148 -13.05 5.94 13.62
CA HIS A 148 -13.86 6.87 12.83
C HIS A 148 -13.93 8.26 13.47
N GLU A 149 -14.18 8.35 14.78
CA GLU A 149 -14.19 9.62 15.52
C GLU A 149 -12.87 10.38 15.34
N ILE A 150 -11.73 9.70 15.51
CA ILE A 150 -10.41 10.31 15.30
C ILE A 150 -10.25 10.80 13.86
N ALA A 151 -10.67 10.07 12.84
CA ALA A 151 -10.57 10.55 11.46
C ALA A 151 -11.44 11.81 11.22
N MET A 152 -12.61 11.88 11.87
CA MET A 152 -13.51 13.03 11.77
C MET A 152 -12.99 14.27 12.52
N ASP A 153 -12.29 14.10 13.63
CA ASP A 153 -11.71 15.21 14.40
C ASP A 153 -10.59 15.97 13.67
N TYR A 154 -10.03 15.39 12.60
CA TYR A 154 -8.90 15.93 11.83
C TYR A 154 -9.23 16.15 10.35
N GLN A 155 -10.49 16.46 10.03
CA GLN A 155 -10.90 16.84 8.68
C GLN A 155 -10.24 18.16 8.20
N PRO A 156 -10.07 18.35 6.88
CA PRO A 156 -10.47 17.44 5.79
C PRO A 156 -9.43 16.37 5.44
N ASP A 157 -8.21 16.49 5.97
CA ASP A 157 -7.05 15.75 5.43
C ASP A 157 -6.86 14.35 6.03
N ALA A 158 -7.41 14.08 7.21
CA ALA A 158 -7.27 12.78 7.86
C ALA A 158 -8.27 11.76 7.30
N VAL A 159 -7.75 10.58 6.96
CA VAL A 159 -8.55 9.38 6.73
C VAL A 159 -8.12 8.27 7.68
N GLY A 160 -9.09 7.46 8.13
CA GLY A 160 -8.85 6.37 9.06
C GLY A 160 -9.95 5.32 8.93
N ALA A 161 -9.56 4.04 8.94
CA ALA A 161 -10.49 2.94 8.83
C ALA A 161 -9.93 1.67 9.48
N VAL A 162 -10.83 0.77 9.91
CA VAL A 162 -10.51 -0.63 10.18
C VAL A 162 -10.89 -1.43 8.93
N GLY A 163 -9.89 -1.70 8.09
CA GLY A 163 -10.10 -2.39 6.81
C GLY A 163 -10.19 -3.91 6.88
N HIS A 164 -9.73 -4.52 7.99
CA HIS A 164 -9.71 -5.98 8.16
C HIS A 164 -9.92 -6.39 9.61
N MET A 165 -10.67 -7.49 9.80
CA MET A 165 -10.93 -8.15 11.08
C MET A 165 -11.01 -9.65 10.83
N GLU A 166 -10.46 -10.45 11.76
CA GLU A 166 -10.50 -11.92 11.76
C GLU A 166 -10.71 -12.48 13.16
#